data_AF-A0A521JRX9-F1
#
_entry.id   AF-A0A521JRX9-F1
#
_cell.length_a   1.000
_cell.length_b   1.000
_cell.length_c   1.000
_cell.angle_alpha   90.00
_cell.angle_beta   90.00
_cell.angle_gamma   90.00
#
_symmetry.space_group_name_H-M   'P 1'
#
loop_
_entity.id
_entity.type
_entity.pdbx_description
1 polymer ?
#
loop_
_entity_poly.entity_id
_entity_poly.type
_entity_poly.pdbx_seq_one_letter_code
_entity_poly.pdbx_strand_id
1 'polypeptide(L)'
;MACLTVSAADEKRVKALGFLSNKGTDNFSGRIITINGKITAAQNKCISEAAELYGNGVVTFTTRLTIEVQGIPYEKIEDFRTYIAKEGLVTGGTGSKVRPIVSCKGTTCQYGLIDTFELSEEIHERFFNGYSDVKLPHKFKIAVGGCPNNCVKPDLNDLGIIGQMIPNYDEDSCNGCKKCSIEDTCPMNAAKVVDDILEINKEICNNCGRCVGKCHFDAIEDGKVGYKIYIGGMWGKRVAHGKALSNIFTNKDETIDVIEKAILLYREQGKTGERFAQTINRLGFENV
;
A
#
# COMPACT_ATOMS: atom_id res chain seq x y z
N MET A 1 35.36 -11.45 -18.22
CA MET A 1 34.55 -10.56 -17.36
C MET A 1 34.71 -9.17 -17.91
N ALA A 2 33.63 -8.46 -18.24
CA ALA A 2 33.73 -7.05 -18.61
C ALA A 2 34.34 -6.29 -17.42
N CYS A 3 35.33 -5.45 -17.67
CA CYS A 3 35.89 -4.59 -16.64
C CYS A 3 34.87 -3.48 -16.38
N LEU A 4 34.10 -3.61 -15.30
CA LEU A 4 33.15 -2.57 -14.88
C LEU A 4 33.93 -1.29 -14.59
N THR A 5 33.45 -0.19 -15.14
CA THR A 5 34.11 1.12 -15.04
C THR A 5 33.47 2.02 -13.99
N VAL A 6 32.22 1.75 -13.59
CA VAL A 6 31.52 2.55 -12.60
C VAL A 6 32.00 2.21 -11.18
N SER A 7 32.38 3.23 -10.42
CA SER A 7 32.84 3.04 -9.04
C SER A 7 31.69 2.65 -8.09
N ALA A 8 32.00 1.92 -7.02
CA ALA A 8 31.01 1.58 -5.99
C ALA A 8 30.41 2.83 -5.29
N ALA A 9 31.16 3.93 -5.24
CA ALA A 9 30.68 5.20 -4.72
C ALA A 9 29.61 5.82 -5.64
N ASP A 10 29.86 5.77 -6.95
CA ASP A 10 28.93 6.25 -7.97
C ASP A 10 27.67 5.39 -8.05
N GLU A 11 27.80 4.06 -8.01
CA GLU A 11 26.65 3.16 -7.92
C GLU A 11 25.78 3.49 -6.71
N LYS A 12 26.40 3.72 -5.55
CA LYS A 12 25.68 4.10 -4.32
C LYS A 12 24.99 5.46 -4.46
N ARG A 13 25.63 6.43 -5.12
CA ARG A 13 25.09 7.76 -5.39
C ARG A 13 23.84 7.67 -6.27
N VAL A 14 23.93 7.04 -7.44
CA VAL A 14 22.80 6.95 -8.38
C VAL A 14 21.69 6.02 -7.88
N LYS A 15 22.02 5.05 -7.01
CA LYS A 15 21.02 4.28 -6.28
C LYS A 15 20.12 5.14 -5.43
N ALA A 16 20.62 6.21 -4.80
CA ALA A 16 19.78 7.15 -4.06
C ALA A 16 18.83 7.93 -4.97
N LEU A 17 19.21 8.11 -6.24
CA LEU A 17 18.40 8.74 -7.30
C LEU A 17 17.40 7.77 -7.97
N GLY A 18 17.38 6.48 -7.58
CA GLY A 18 16.46 5.50 -8.15
C GLY A 18 17.04 4.63 -9.26
N PHE A 19 18.36 4.65 -9.48
CA PHE A 19 19.03 3.87 -10.53
C PHE A 19 19.67 2.61 -9.93
N LEU A 20 19.25 1.44 -10.38
CA LEU A 20 19.71 0.14 -9.87
C LEU A 20 20.66 -0.52 -10.85
N SER A 21 21.90 -0.78 -10.41
CA SER A 21 22.94 -1.41 -11.24
C SER A 21 22.45 -2.74 -11.85
N ASN A 22 22.63 -2.86 -13.17
CA ASN A 22 22.31 -4.05 -13.94
C ASN A 22 23.50 -5.01 -13.87
N LYS A 23 23.25 -6.21 -13.34
CA LYS A 23 24.31 -7.17 -12.98
C LYS A 23 25.27 -7.45 -14.15
N GLY A 24 26.55 -7.17 -13.92
CA GLY A 24 27.62 -7.46 -14.89
C GLY A 24 27.75 -6.44 -16.02
N THR A 25 27.14 -5.26 -15.87
CA THR A 25 27.21 -4.15 -16.83
C THR A 25 27.41 -2.83 -16.10
N ASP A 26 27.81 -1.79 -16.82
CA ASP A 26 27.82 -0.39 -16.33
C ASP A 26 26.47 0.31 -16.56
N ASN A 27 25.40 -0.45 -16.82
CA ASN A 27 24.06 0.06 -17.06
C ASN A 27 23.19 -0.02 -15.80
N PHE A 28 22.09 0.73 -15.81
CA PHE A 28 21.18 0.88 -14.69
C PHE A 28 19.72 0.74 -15.13
N SER A 29 18.88 0.26 -14.21
CA SER A 29 17.43 0.39 -14.29
C SER A 29 16.99 1.65 -13.57
N GLY A 30 16.50 2.64 -14.32
CA GLY A 30 15.96 3.90 -13.79
C GLY A 30 14.52 3.71 -13.33
N ARG A 31 14.28 3.77 -12.01
CA ARG A 31 12.94 3.64 -11.44
C ARG A 31 12.21 4.96 -11.43
N ILE A 32 11.16 5.05 -12.25
CA ILE A 32 10.21 6.16 -12.30
C ILE A 32 9.11 5.93 -11.26
N ILE A 33 8.90 6.91 -10.39
CA ILE A 33 7.81 6.89 -9.41
C ILE A 33 6.51 7.19 -10.13
N THR A 34 5.55 6.30 -9.94
CA THR A 34 4.16 6.51 -10.34
C THR A 34 3.33 6.69 -9.07
N ILE A 35 2.24 7.43 -9.17
CA ILE A 35 1.31 7.58 -8.07
C ILE A 35 0.25 6.50 -8.23
N ASN A 36 0.25 5.50 -7.34
CA ASN A 36 -0.70 4.37 -7.38
C ASN A 36 -0.68 3.54 -8.68
N GLY A 37 0.39 3.61 -9.49
CA GLY A 37 0.41 3.00 -10.82
C GLY A 37 -0.43 3.74 -11.86
N LYS A 38 -0.95 4.93 -11.55
CA LYS A 38 -1.63 5.80 -12.51
C LYS A 38 -0.60 6.64 -13.26
N ILE A 39 -0.70 6.63 -14.59
CA ILE A 39 0.05 7.51 -15.48
C ILE A 39 -0.89 8.00 -16.59
N THR A 40 -0.60 9.18 -17.14
CA THR A 40 -1.33 9.70 -18.30
C THR A 40 -0.82 9.08 -19.60
N ALA A 41 -1.59 9.23 -20.69
CA ALA A 41 -1.14 8.81 -22.01
C ALA A 41 0.16 9.53 -22.45
N ALA A 42 0.30 10.82 -22.10
CA ALA A 42 1.50 11.61 -22.38
C ALA A 42 2.72 11.08 -21.60
N GLN A 43 2.55 10.79 -20.31
CA GLN A 43 3.58 10.14 -19.50
C GLN A 43 3.98 8.77 -20.06
N ASN A 44 3.02 7.94 -20.48
CA ASN A 44 3.31 6.64 -21.08
C ASN A 44 4.13 6.76 -22.38
N LYS A 45 3.76 7.70 -23.26
CA LYS A 45 4.53 8.01 -24.48
C LYS A 45 5.94 8.45 -24.14
N CYS A 46 6.10 9.38 -23.20
CA CYS A 46 7.40 9.85 -22.76
C CYS A 46 8.29 8.75 -22.17
N ILE A 47 7.73 7.82 -21.39
CA ILE A 47 8.48 6.67 -20.85
C ILE A 47 8.97 5.77 -21.98
N SER A 48 8.11 5.53 -22.98
CA SER A 48 8.47 4.71 -24.15
C SER A 48 9.61 5.33 -24.94
N GLU A 49 9.52 6.62 -25.25
CA GLU A 49 10.58 7.38 -25.93
C GLU A 49 11.89 7.39 -25.11
N ALA A 50 11.79 7.58 -23.79
CA ALA A 50 12.96 7.60 -22.91
C ALA A 50 13.67 6.23 -22.87
N ALA A 51 12.90 5.13 -22.96
CA ALA A 51 13.46 3.79 -23.01
C ALA A 51 14.26 3.52 -24.29
N GLU A 52 13.82 4.05 -25.43
CA GLU A 52 14.54 3.96 -26.70
C GLU A 52 15.80 4.86 -26.73
N LEU A 53 15.70 6.10 -26.23
CA LEU A 53 16.77 7.09 -26.30
C LEU A 53 17.92 6.82 -25.32
N TYR A 54 17.57 6.42 -24.10
CA TYR A 54 18.51 6.36 -22.98
C TYR A 54 18.73 4.96 -22.43
N GLY A 55 17.79 4.03 -22.67
CA GLY A 55 17.87 2.65 -22.20
C GLY A 55 18.14 1.66 -23.32
N ASN A 56 17.64 0.44 -23.13
CA ASN A 56 17.69 -0.65 -24.12
C ASN A 56 16.31 -0.95 -24.76
N GLY A 57 15.37 -0.01 -24.67
CA GLY A 57 13.99 -0.18 -25.15
C GLY A 57 13.08 -1.01 -24.24
N VAL A 58 13.57 -1.54 -23.10
CA VAL A 58 12.76 -2.36 -22.19
C VAL A 58 12.18 -1.52 -21.06
N VAL A 59 10.85 -1.59 -20.93
CA VAL A 59 10.08 -1.02 -19.81
C VAL A 59 9.52 -2.17 -18.96
N THR A 60 9.68 -2.06 -17.65
CA THR A 60 9.19 -3.06 -16.69
C THR A 60 8.39 -2.43 -15.57
N PHE A 61 7.48 -3.20 -14.98
CA PHE A 61 6.62 -2.77 -13.87
C PHE A 61 7.05 -3.47 -12.59
N THR A 62 7.11 -2.72 -11.50
CA THR A 62 7.52 -3.26 -10.20
C THR A 62 6.31 -3.71 -9.38
N THR A 63 6.57 -4.52 -8.35
CA THR A 63 5.56 -4.94 -7.37
C THR A 63 4.96 -3.79 -6.54
N ARG A 64 5.50 -2.56 -6.64
CA ARG A 64 4.93 -1.36 -6.03
C ARG A 64 4.29 -0.43 -7.06
N LEU A 65 3.95 -0.97 -8.23
CA LEU A 65 3.30 -0.27 -9.34
C LEU A 65 4.13 0.88 -9.94
N THR A 66 5.41 0.99 -9.60
CA THR A 66 6.35 1.91 -10.24
C THR A 66 6.86 1.31 -11.56
N ILE A 67 7.48 2.15 -12.39
CA ILE A 67 8.01 1.73 -13.70
C ILE A 67 9.54 1.77 -13.67
N GLU A 68 10.19 0.85 -14.37
CA GLU A 68 11.64 0.82 -14.56
C GLU A 68 11.98 0.77 -16.05
N VAL A 69 12.77 1.74 -16.50
CA VAL A 69 13.44 1.71 -17.80
C VAL A 69 14.81 1.07 -17.62
N GLN A 70 15.12 0.02 -18.38
CA GLN A 70 16.33 -0.77 -18.21
C GLN A 70 17.46 -0.34 -19.16
N GLY A 71 18.69 -0.72 -18.83
CA GLY A 71 19.83 -0.57 -19.73
C GLY A 71 20.34 0.86 -19.88
N ILE A 72 20.09 1.75 -18.92
CA ILE A 72 20.53 3.14 -18.97
C ILE A 72 22.03 3.22 -18.65
N PRO A 73 22.91 3.65 -19.57
CA PRO A 73 24.33 3.85 -19.27
C PRO A 73 24.53 4.91 -18.18
N TYR A 74 25.56 4.75 -17.36
CA TYR A 74 25.85 5.64 -16.23
C TYR A 74 25.86 7.13 -16.61
N GLU A 75 26.50 7.47 -17.72
CA GLU A 75 26.64 8.82 -18.25
C GLU A 75 25.32 9.44 -18.73
N LYS A 76 24.34 8.61 -19.10
CA LYS A 76 23.02 9.05 -19.59
C LYS A 76 21.98 9.24 -18.48
N ILE A 77 22.34 8.99 -17.22
CA ILE A 77 21.40 9.04 -16.09
C ILE A 77 20.74 10.42 -15.96
N GLU A 78 21.52 11.50 -16.00
CA GLU A 78 20.96 12.85 -15.83
C GLU A 78 20.15 13.31 -17.06
N ASP A 79 20.57 12.91 -18.26
CA ASP A 79 19.81 13.19 -19.50
C ASP A 79 18.45 12.49 -19.46
N PHE A 80 18.41 11.21 -19.04
CA PHE A 80 17.16 10.47 -18.86
C PHE A 80 16.24 11.16 -17.85
N ARG A 81 16.77 11.59 -16.70
CA ARG A 81 15.99 12.30 -15.66
C ARG A 81 15.42 13.61 -16.20
N THR A 82 16.24 14.37 -16.92
CA THR A 82 15.82 15.64 -17.53
C THR A 82 14.73 15.40 -18.57
N TYR A 83 14.86 14.36 -19.38
CA TYR A 83 13.89 14.02 -20.42
C TYR A 83 12.52 13.67 -19.85
N ILE A 84 12.45 12.79 -18.85
CA ILE A 84 11.16 12.37 -18.28
C ILE A 84 10.49 13.50 -17.46
N ALA A 85 11.29 14.43 -16.92
CA ALA A 85 10.79 15.56 -16.14
C ALA A 85 9.88 16.50 -16.96
N LYS A 86 9.97 16.47 -18.30
CA LYS A 86 9.07 17.24 -19.19
C LYS A 86 7.58 16.87 -19.00
N GLU A 87 7.30 15.64 -18.55
CA GLU A 87 5.95 15.14 -18.24
C GLU A 87 5.70 15.03 -16.72
N GLY A 88 6.51 15.72 -15.91
CA GLY A 88 6.40 15.71 -14.45
C GLY A 88 6.81 14.38 -13.79
N LEU A 89 7.47 13.48 -14.52
CA LEU A 89 7.93 12.20 -13.98
C LEU A 89 9.24 12.37 -13.21
N VAL A 90 9.37 11.64 -12.10
CA VAL A 90 10.53 11.69 -11.21
C VAL A 90 11.08 10.29 -10.94
N THR A 91 12.37 10.20 -10.64
CA THR A 91 13.06 8.95 -10.28
C THR A 91 13.28 8.84 -8.77
N GLY A 92 13.29 7.61 -8.23
CA GLY A 92 13.60 7.40 -6.81
C GLY A 92 13.05 6.11 -6.19
N GLY A 93 12.58 6.21 -4.95
CA GLY A 93 11.90 5.09 -4.26
C GLY A 93 12.83 4.00 -3.71
N THR A 94 14.10 4.33 -3.48
CA THR A 94 15.12 3.44 -2.92
C THR A 94 15.57 3.92 -1.53
N GLY A 95 16.44 3.14 -0.87
CA GLY A 95 17.04 3.53 0.42
C GLY A 95 16.20 3.20 1.65
N SER A 96 16.69 3.67 2.80
CA SER A 96 16.10 3.47 4.14
C SER A 96 15.20 4.63 4.50
N LYS A 97 14.06 4.72 3.80
CA LYS A 97 13.02 5.73 3.95
C LYS A 97 11.66 5.13 3.62
N VAL A 98 10.60 5.92 3.75
CA VAL A 98 9.28 5.57 3.24
C VAL A 98 9.38 5.28 1.75
N ARG A 99 8.67 4.25 1.30
CA ARG A 99 8.64 3.83 -0.11
C ARG A 99 7.36 4.35 -0.78
N PRO A 100 7.36 4.52 -2.12
CA PRO A 100 6.19 4.99 -2.86
C PRO A 100 4.95 4.19 -2.48
N ILE A 101 3.86 4.83 -2.09
CA ILE A 101 2.64 4.18 -1.58
C ILE A 101 1.97 3.35 -2.68
N VAL A 102 1.39 2.21 -2.30
CA VAL A 102 0.68 1.31 -3.22
C VAL A 102 -0.77 1.16 -2.78
N SER A 103 -1.68 1.16 -3.75
CA SER A 103 -3.10 0.94 -3.52
C SER A 103 -3.73 -0.03 -4.51
N CYS A 104 -4.89 -0.58 -4.15
CA CYS A 104 -5.74 -1.24 -5.12
C CYS A 104 -6.55 -0.22 -5.93
N LYS A 105 -7.47 -0.70 -6.78
CA LYS A 105 -8.31 0.15 -7.63
C LYS A 105 -9.46 0.89 -6.91
N GLY A 106 -9.46 0.91 -5.57
CA GLY A 106 -10.42 1.65 -4.76
C GLY A 106 -11.88 1.50 -5.19
N THR A 107 -12.58 2.64 -5.27
CA THR A 107 -13.99 2.81 -5.64
C THR A 107 -14.29 2.53 -7.12
N THR A 108 -13.27 2.37 -7.99
CA THR A 108 -13.48 1.79 -9.33
C THR A 108 -13.88 0.30 -9.23
N CYS A 109 -13.58 -0.38 -8.12
CA CYS A 109 -14.11 -1.72 -7.84
C CYS A 109 -15.53 -1.64 -7.28
N GLN A 110 -16.40 -2.56 -7.72
CA GLN A 110 -17.70 -2.83 -7.08
C GLN A 110 -17.62 -3.21 -5.58
N TYR A 111 -16.43 -3.50 -5.06
CA TYR A 111 -16.20 -3.86 -3.65
C TYR A 111 -15.39 -2.80 -2.90
N GLY A 112 -15.03 -1.68 -3.54
CA GLY A 112 -14.25 -0.63 -2.91
C GLY A 112 -15.10 0.10 -1.88
N LEU A 113 -14.69 0.04 -0.61
CA LEU A 113 -15.38 0.72 0.49
C LEU A 113 -14.80 2.11 0.77
N ILE A 114 -13.57 2.36 0.34
CA ILE A 114 -12.86 3.64 0.47
C ILE A 114 -12.17 4.00 -0.85
N ASP A 115 -11.98 5.30 -1.09
CA ASP A 115 -11.14 5.78 -2.18
C ASP A 115 -9.66 5.59 -1.81
N THR A 116 -9.10 4.49 -2.30
CA THR A 116 -7.70 4.17 -2.03
C THR A 116 -6.74 5.04 -2.83
N PHE A 117 -7.17 5.65 -3.94
CA PHE A 117 -6.30 6.50 -4.73
C PHE A 117 -6.10 7.83 -4.04
N GLU A 118 -7.19 8.50 -3.65
CA GLU A 118 -7.15 9.76 -2.89
C GLU A 118 -6.33 9.58 -1.60
N LEU A 119 -6.66 8.57 -0.78
CA LEU A 119 -5.96 8.33 0.48
C LEU A 119 -4.47 8.04 0.27
N SER A 120 -4.12 7.26 -0.75
CA SER A 120 -2.71 6.93 -1.00
C SER A 120 -1.92 8.10 -1.57
N GLU A 121 -2.57 8.99 -2.34
CA GLU A 121 -1.98 10.25 -2.82
C GLU A 121 -1.64 11.17 -1.67
N GLU A 122 -2.57 11.34 -0.73
CA GLU A 122 -2.37 12.14 0.47
C GLU A 122 -1.24 11.59 1.35
N ILE A 123 -1.23 10.27 1.58
CA ILE A 123 -0.16 9.58 2.31
C ILE A 123 1.19 9.71 1.57
N HIS A 124 1.19 9.64 0.23
CA HIS A 124 2.40 9.79 -0.57
C HIS A 124 2.97 11.19 -0.44
N GLU A 125 2.15 12.22 -0.53
CA GLU A 125 2.60 13.60 -0.37
C GLU A 125 3.14 13.84 1.04
N ARG A 126 2.39 13.46 2.08
CA ARG A 126 2.79 13.70 3.47
C ARG A 126 4.06 12.93 3.86
N PHE A 127 4.17 11.64 3.50
CA PHE A 127 5.22 10.77 4.05
C PHE A 127 6.28 10.27 3.05
N PHE A 128 6.01 10.25 1.75
CA PHE A 128 7.08 9.96 0.78
C PHE A 128 7.80 11.25 0.37
N ASN A 129 7.05 12.31 0.06
CA ASN A 129 7.62 13.61 -0.32
C ASN A 129 7.98 14.44 0.93
N GLY A 130 7.02 14.69 1.82
CA GLY A 130 7.21 15.53 3.01
C GLY A 130 8.24 14.98 4.01
N TYR A 131 8.46 13.67 4.01
CA TYR A 131 9.43 12.97 4.88
C TYR A 131 10.64 12.44 4.09
N SER A 132 10.92 13.01 2.92
CA SER A 132 12.00 12.55 2.03
C SER A 132 13.40 12.57 2.66
N ASP A 133 13.64 13.49 3.60
CA ASP A 133 14.89 13.62 4.39
C ASP A 133 14.88 12.80 5.69
N VAL A 134 13.76 12.15 6.03
CA VAL A 134 13.65 11.32 7.23
C VAL A 134 14.30 9.96 6.97
N LYS A 135 15.48 9.78 7.56
CA LYS A 135 16.20 8.50 7.52
C LYS A 135 15.62 7.52 8.53
N LEU A 136 15.16 6.38 8.02
CA LEU A 136 14.65 5.27 8.81
C LEU A 136 15.73 4.19 9.00
N PRO A 137 15.58 3.28 9.99
CA PRO A 137 16.53 2.18 10.20
C PRO A 137 16.68 1.28 8.97
N HIS A 138 15.58 1.09 8.24
CA HIS A 138 15.52 0.43 6.93
C HIS A 138 14.24 0.92 6.19
N LYS A 139 13.99 0.43 4.96
CA LYS A 139 12.78 0.74 4.17
C LYS A 139 11.47 0.52 4.97
N PHE A 140 10.53 1.43 4.78
CA PHE A 140 9.17 1.36 5.34
C PHE A 140 8.15 1.44 4.20
N LYS A 141 7.27 0.44 4.09
CA LYS A 141 6.28 0.32 3.02
C LYS A 141 4.88 0.46 3.60
N ILE A 142 4.06 1.28 2.93
CA ILE A 142 2.66 1.46 3.26
C ILE A 142 1.81 0.93 2.10
N ALA A 143 0.71 0.24 2.39
CA ALA A 143 -0.24 -0.21 1.38
C ALA A 143 -1.69 0.04 1.79
N VAL A 144 -2.50 0.47 0.84
CA VAL A 144 -3.91 0.85 1.06
C VAL A 144 -4.84 -0.04 0.24
N GLY A 145 -5.63 -0.85 0.92
CA GLY A 145 -6.64 -1.74 0.34
C GLY A 145 -8.04 -1.19 0.57
N GLY A 146 -8.88 -1.23 -0.47
CA GLY A 146 -10.22 -0.65 -0.41
C GLY A 146 -11.24 -1.48 0.35
N CYS A 147 -10.95 -2.76 0.62
CA CYS A 147 -11.85 -3.68 1.31
C CYS A 147 -11.12 -4.94 1.79
N PRO A 148 -11.78 -5.81 2.58
CA PRO A 148 -11.17 -7.03 3.14
C PRO A 148 -10.68 -8.07 2.13
N ASN A 149 -10.97 -7.93 0.82
CA ASN A 149 -10.39 -8.81 -0.22
C ASN A 149 -8.86 -8.69 -0.32
N ASN A 150 -8.28 -7.63 0.25
CA ASN A 150 -6.84 -7.56 0.51
C ASN A 150 -5.96 -7.67 -0.77
N CYS A 151 -6.38 -7.04 -1.89
CA CYS A 151 -5.74 -7.24 -3.20
C CYS A 151 -4.26 -6.84 -3.26
N VAL A 152 -3.86 -5.75 -2.60
CA VAL A 152 -2.46 -5.28 -2.53
C VAL A 152 -1.72 -5.76 -1.28
N LYS A 153 -2.33 -6.70 -0.54
CA LYS A 153 -1.79 -7.28 0.69
C LYS A 153 -1.31 -6.25 1.73
N PRO A 154 -2.13 -5.25 2.14
CA PRO A 154 -1.81 -4.31 3.22
C PRO A 154 -1.10 -4.91 4.44
N ASP A 155 -1.57 -6.05 4.93
CA ASP A 155 -1.03 -6.79 6.06
C ASP A 155 0.38 -7.39 5.83
N LEU A 156 0.89 -7.41 4.59
CA LEU A 156 2.26 -7.83 4.27
C LEU A 156 3.23 -6.65 4.09
N ASN A 157 2.76 -5.42 4.30
CA ASN A 157 3.55 -4.20 4.27
C ASN A 157 3.84 -3.73 5.71
N ASP A 158 4.87 -2.89 5.89
CA ASP A 158 5.25 -2.41 7.24
C ASP A 158 4.06 -1.74 7.93
N LEU A 159 3.23 -1.03 7.16
CA LEU A 159 1.90 -0.56 7.55
C LEU A 159 0.87 -0.82 6.44
N GLY A 160 -0.30 -1.31 6.82
CA GLY A 160 -1.42 -1.60 5.94
C GLY A 160 -2.70 -0.89 6.38
N ILE A 161 -3.47 -0.37 5.44
CA ILE A 161 -4.82 0.16 5.67
C ILE A 161 -5.79 -0.69 4.86
N ILE A 162 -6.87 -1.13 5.48
CA ILE A 162 -7.95 -1.89 4.83
C ILE A 162 -9.28 -1.19 5.10
N GLY A 163 -9.99 -0.80 4.04
CA GLY A 163 -11.36 -0.29 4.14
C GLY A 163 -12.28 -1.29 4.81
N GLN A 164 -13.16 -0.79 5.67
CA GLN A 164 -14.16 -1.55 6.42
C GLN A 164 -15.53 -0.92 6.20
N MET A 165 -16.56 -1.74 6.25
CA MET A 165 -17.96 -1.34 6.30
C MET A 165 -18.57 -2.02 7.50
N ILE A 166 -18.67 -1.29 8.61
CA ILE A 166 -19.26 -1.76 9.86
C ILE A 166 -20.78 -1.76 9.65
N PRO A 167 -21.44 -2.91 9.51
CA PRO A 167 -22.87 -2.94 9.26
C PRO A 167 -23.63 -2.40 10.48
N ASN A 168 -24.62 -1.55 10.24
CA ASN A 168 -25.54 -1.09 11.26
C ASN A 168 -26.72 -2.08 11.31
N TYR A 169 -26.63 -3.06 12.20
CA TYR A 169 -27.69 -4.04 12.38
C TYR A 169 -28.69 -3.54 13.42
N ASP A 170 -29.93 -3.36 12.98
CA ASP A 170 -31.08 -3.07 13.82
C ASP A 170 -31.87 -4.36 14.07
N GLU A 171 -31.80 -4.85 15.30
CA GLU A 171 -32.48 -6.06 15.74
C GLU A 171 -34.00 -5.87 15.76
N ASP A 172 -34.49 -4.67 16.09
CA ASP A 172 -35.93 -4.37 16.17
C ASP A 172 -36.60 -4.41 14.79
N SER A 173 -35.83 -4.14 13.74
CA SER A 173 -36.25 -4.25 12.34
C SER A 173 -36.18 -5.68 11.79
N CYS A 174 -35.71 -6.66 12.58
CA CYS A 174 -35.62 -8.05 12.15
C CYS A 174 -36.96 -8.78 12.27
N ASN A 175 -37.61 -9.03 11.13
CA ASN A 175 -38.93 -9.69 11.09
C ASN A 175 -38.90 -11.23 11.19
N GLY A 176 -37.75 -11.84 11.45
CA GLY A 176 -37.58 -13.30 11.55
C GLY A 176 -38.16 -14.14 10.40
N CYS A 177 -37.92 -13.72 9.16
CA CYS A 177 -38.59 -14.23 7.96
C CYS A 177 -38.16 -15.63 7.48
N LYS A 178 -37.32 -16.36 8.25
CA LYS A 178 -36.80 -17.73 8.00
C LYS A 178 -35.99 -17.96 6.71
N LYS A 179 -36.03 -17.04 5.75
CA LYS A 179 -35.21 -17.03 4.53
C LYS A 179 -34.34 -15.79 4.51
N CYS A 180 -33.24 -15.84 5.27
CA CYS A 180 -32.41 -14.66 5.50
C CYS A 180 -31.35 -14.47 4.41
N SER A 181 -31.58 -13.50 3.53
CA SER A 181 -30.63 -13.08 2.49
C SER A 181 -29.28 -12.64 3.05
N ILE A 182 -29.24 -12.16 4.30
CA ILE A 182 -28.02 -11.72 4.98
C ILE A 182 -27.12 -12.91 5.30
N GLU A 183 -27.69 -13.99 5.85
CA GLU A 183 -26.97 -15.23 6.13
C GLU A 183 -26.41 -15.82 4.82
N ASP A 184 -27.26 -15.95 3.79
CA ASP A 184 -26.88 -16.52 2.49
C ASP A 184 -25.76 -15.73 1.80
N THR A 185 -25.75 -14.41 1.97
CA THR A 185 -24.77 -13.52 1.32
C THR A 185 -23.45 -13.43 2.10
N CYS A 186 -23.41 -13.80 3.38
CA CYS A 186 -22.25 -13.57 4.25
C CYS A 186 -21.07 -14.48 3.90
N PRO A 187 -19.99 -13.96 3.27
CA PRO A 187 -18.87 -14.80 2.84
C PRO A 187 -18.04 -15.34 4.00
N MET A 188 -18.17 -14.71 5.18
CA MET A 188 -17.44 -15.09 6.39
C MET A 188 -18.21 -16.11 7.25
N ASN A 189 -19.46 -16.44 6.88
CA ASN A 189 -20.38 -17.21 7.75
C ASN A 189 -20.54 -16.58 9.15
N ALA A 190 -20.38 -15.25 9.27
CA ALA A 190 -20.48 -14.52 10.52
C ALA A 190 -21.94 -14.20 10.90
N ALA A 191 -22.83 -14.14 9.91
CA ALA A 191 -24.23 -13.85 10.10
C ALA A 191 -25.03 -15.15 10.05
N LYS A 192 -25.83 -15.43 11.07
CA LYS A 192 -26.60 -16.67 11.23
C LYS A 192 -27.98 -16.39 11.81
N VAL A 193 -29.00 -17.07 11.32
CA VAL A 193 -30.32 -17.05 11.98
C VAL A 193 -30.32 -18.01 13.16
N VAL A 194 -30.56 -17.49 14.37
CA VAL A 194 -30.70 -18.23 15.63
C VAL A 194 -32.03 -17.82 16.25
N ASP A 195 -32.86 -18.80 16.61
CA ASP A 195 -34.19 -18.55 17.19
C ASP A 195 -35.06 -17.57 16.37
N ASP A 196 -35.06 -17.77 15.05
CA ASP A 196 -35.71 -16.93 14.04
C ASP A 196 -35.13 -15.50 13.90
N ILE A 197 -34.18 -15.05 14.70
CA ILE A 197 -33.54 -13.72 14.62
C ILE A 197 -32.13 -13.80 14.02
N LEU A 198 -31.69 -12.75 13.35
CA LEU A 198 -30.35 -12.66 12.79
C LEU A 198 -29.33 -12.32 13.88
N GLU A 199 -28.32 -13.15 14.07
CA GLU A 199 -27.16 -12.84 14.88
C GLU A 199 -25.92 -12.63 14.00
N ILE A 200 -25.10 -11.62 14.33
CA ILE A 200 -23.82 -11.37 13.66
C ILE A 200 -22.68 -11.53 14.67
N ASN A 201 -21.89 -12.59 14.51
CA ASN A 201 -20.68 -12.81 15.29
C ASN A 201 -19.60 -11.77 14.90
N LYS A 202 -19.34 -10.83 15.81
CA LYS A 202 -18.37 -9.73 15.61
C LYS A 202 -16.91 -10.19 15.56
N GLU A 203 -16.57 -11.37 16.08
CA GLU A 203 -15.22 -11.93 16.03
C GLU A 203 -14.91 -12.56 14.66
N ILE A 204 -15.93 -13.14 14.00
CA ILE A 204 -15.81 -13.74 12.67
C ILE A 204 -16.02 -12.70 11.56
N CYS A 205 -16.88 -11.70 11.80
CA CYS A 205 -17.16 -10.65 10.84
C CYS A 205 -15.90 -9.82 10.53
N ASN A 206 -15.55 -9.70 9.26
CA ASN A 206 -14.42 -8.89 8.79
C ASN A 206 -14.86 -7.52 8.23
N ASN A 207 -16.11 -7.12 8.45
CA ASN A 207 -16.70 -5.86 7.98
C ASN A 207 -16.56 -5.65 6.46
N CYS A 208 -16.79 -6.72 5.67
CA CYS A 208 -16.77 -6.62 4.20
C CYS A 208 -17.97 -5.88 3.60
N GLY A 209 -19.00 -5.57 4.39
CA GLY A 209 -20.18 -4.82 3.96
C GLY A 209 -21.15 -5.56 3.06
N ARG A 210 -20.95 -6.85 2.78
CA ARG A 210 -21.78 -7.61 1.83
C ARG A 210 -23.24 -7.76 2.23
N CYS A 211 -23.51 -7.66 3.53
CA CYS A 211 -24.84 -7.72 4.11
C CYS A 211 -25.64 -6.40 3.99
N VAL A 212 -24.97 -5.25 3.86
CA VAL A 212 -25.63 -3.94 3.84
C VAL A 212 -26.56 -3.83 2.63
N GLY A 213 -27.81 -3.41 2.88
CA GLY A 213 -28.86 -3.27 1.87
C GLY A 213 -29.38 -4.59 1.29
N LYS A 214 -29.16 -5.73 1.98
CA LYS A 214 -29.66 -7.04 1.51
C LYS A 214 -30.91 -7.54 2.24
N CYS A 215 -31.21 -7.01 3.43
CA CYS A 215 -32.40 -7.41 4.17
C CYS A 215 -33.63 -6.87 3.45
N HIS A 216 -34.67 -7.69 3.28
CA HIS A 216 -35.94 -7.24 2.70
C HIS A 216 -36.74 -6.32 3.63
N PHE A 217 -36.44 -6.38 4.93
CA PHE A 217 -37.08 -5.59 5.99
C PHE A 217 -36.11 -4.51 6.53
N ASP A 218 -35.07 -4.18 5.78
CA ASP A 218 -34.15 -3.09 6.08
C ASP A 218 -33.39 -3.18 7.42
N ALA A 219 -33.33 -4.36 8.04
CA ALA A 219 -32.59 -4.59 9.29
C ALA A 219 -31.07 -4.27 9.22
N ILE A 220 -30.51 -4.10 8.01
CA ILE A 220 -29.15 -3.57 7.79
C ILE A 220 -29.21 -2.63 6.58
N GLU A 221 -29.91 -1.51 6.72
CA GLU A 221 -30.05 -0.51 5.65
C GLU A 221 -28.70 0.11 5.26
N ASP A 222 -27.91 0.47 6.28
CA ASP A 222 -26.65 1.20 6.10
C ASP A 222 -25.48 0.61 6.91
N GLY A 223 -24.35 1.32 6.85
CA GLY A 223 -23.16 0.95 7.57
C GLY A 223 -22.16 2.09 7.64
N LYS A 224 -21.24 2.00 8.59
CA LYS A 224 -20.22 3.02 8.81
C LYS A 224 -18.92 2.61 8.13
N VAL A 225 -18.44 3.46 7.22
CA VAL A 225 -17.12 3.30 6.60
C VAL A 225 -16.03 3.50 7.64
N GLY A 226 -15.00 2.66 7.60
CA GLY A 226 -13.84 2.77 8.48
C GLY A 226 -12.56 2.25 7.86
N TYR A 227 -11.48 2.41 8.61
CA TYR A 227 -10.11 2.07 8.24
C TYR A 227 -9.54 1.12 9.29
N LYS A 228 -9.27 -0.13 8.92
CA LYS A 228 -8.52 -1.07 9.77
C LYS A 228 -7.04 -0.95 9.45
N ILE A 229 -6.25 -0.64 10.48
CA ILE A 229 -4.80 -0.50 10.34
C ILE A 229 -4.11 -1.80 10.80
N TYR A 230 -3.14 -2.24 10.01
CA TYR A 230 -2.25 -3.36 10.30
C TYR A 230 -0.82 -2.84 10.36
N ILE A 231 -0.03 -3.29 11.34
CA ILE A 231 1.38 -2.90 11.47
C ILE A 231 2.28 -4.14 11.60
N GLY A 232 3.53 -3.98 11.18
CA GLY A 232 4.55 -5.02 11.31
C GLY A 232 4.49 -6.11 10.24
N GLY A 233 3.82 -5.85 9.12
CA GLY A 233 3.89 -6.74 7.96
C GLY A 233 5.26 -6.67 7.30
N MET A 234 5.72 -7.80 6.77
CA MET A 234 6.99 -7.87 6.06
C MET A 234 6.94 -8.95 4.99
N TRP A 235 7.22 -8.53 3.75
CA TRP A 235 7.51 -9.44 2.64
C TRP A 235 8.99 -9.41 2.24
N GLY A 236 9.60 -10.57 1.99
CA GLY A 236 11.01 -10.73 1.58
C GLY A 236 11.65 -12.02 2.09
N LYS A 237 12.96 -11.97 2.42
CA LYS A 237 13.73 -13.13 2.93
C LYS A 237 13.14 -13.75 4.21
N ARG A 238 12.45 -12.94 5.01
CA ARG A 238 11.62 -13.35 6.14
C ARG A 238 10.25 -12.76 5.91
N VAL A 239 9.22 -13.52 6.26
CA VAL A 239 7.82 -13.11 6.16
C VAL A 239 7.29 -12.82 7.56
N ALA A 240 6.55 -11.73 7.71
CA ALA A 240 5.74 -11.46 8.88
C ALA A 240 4.36 -10.99 8.41
N HIS A 241 3.31 -11.55 8.99
CA HIS A 241 1.96 -11.03 8.83
C HIS A 241 1.76 -9.89 9.83
N GLY A 242 1.35 -8.74 9.32
CA GLY A 242 1.02 -7.59 10.13
C GLY A 242 -0.15 -7.91 11.05
N LYS A 243 -0.10 -7.34 12.25
CA LYS A 243 -1.17 -7.47 13.25
C LYS A 243 -2.07 -6.25 13.17
N ALA A 244 -3.38 -6.50 13.25
CA ALA A 244 -4.36 -5.43 13.23
C ALA A 244 -4.34 -4.67 14.55
N LEU A 245 -4.43 -3.34 14.50
CA LEU A 245 -4.75 -2.55 15.69
C LEU A 245 -6.19 -2.86 16.12
N SER A 246 -6.47 -2.77 17.43
CA SER A 246 -7.79 -3.09 17.99
C SER A 246 -8.90 -2.25 17.34
N ASN A 247 -8.67 -0.95 17.18
CA ASN A 247 -9.65 0.00 16.68
C ASN A 247 -9.89 -0.11 15.16
N ILE A 248 -11.12 0.22 14.75
CA ILE A 248 -11.45 0.62 13.37
C ILE A 248 -11.63 2.12 13.39
N PHE A 249 -10.77 2.85 12.68
CA PHE A 249 -10.81 4.31 12.65
C PHE A 249 -11.92 4.75 11.71
N THR A 250 -12.72 5.74 12.10
CA THR A 250 -13.77 6.30 11.24
C THR A 250 -13.45 7.72 10.77
N ASN A 251 -12.35 8.29 11.28
CA ASN A 251 -11.81 9.57 10.86
C ASN A 251 -10.54 9.33 10.01
N LYS A 252 -10.46 9.99 8.86
CA LYS A 252 -9.33 9.88 7.93
C LYS A 252 -8.05 10.48 8.52
N ASP A 253 -8.14 11.64 9.16
CA ASP A 253 -7.00 12.35 9.75
C ASP A 253 -6.39 11.54 10.90
N GLU A 254 -7.23 10.94 11.75
CA GLU A 254 -6.75 10.02 12.80
C GLU A 254 -6.00 8.82 12.20
N THR A 255 -6.49 8.30 11.06
CA THR A 255 -5.82 7.20 10.34
C THR A 255 -4.44 7.63 9.87
N ILE A 256 -4.31 8.85 9.33
CA ILE A 256 -3.04 9.41 8.87
C ILE A 256 -2.09 9.69 10.04
N ASP A 257 -2.58 10.18 11.17
CA ASP A 257 -1.78 10.41 12.37
C ASP A 257 -1.20 9.12 12.95
N VAL A 258 -1.91 7.99 12.84
CA VAL A 258 -1.36 6.67 13.21
C VAL A 258 -0.19 6.28 12.31
N ILE A 259 -0.22 6.61 11.02
CA ILE A 259 0.90 6.37 10.10
C ILE A 259 2.12 7.16 10.55
N GLU A 260 1.94 8.43 10.88
CA GLU A 260 3.02 9.29 11.37
C GLU A 260 3.63 8.74 12.65
N LYS A 261 2.80 8.38 13.63
CA LYS A 261 3.23 7.76 14.88
C LYS A 261 4.04 6.48 14.64
N ALA A 262 3.59 5.60 13.73
CA ALA A 262 4.31 4.38 13.39
C ALA A 262 5.68 4.67 12.74
N ILE A 263 5.76 5.66 11.86
CA ILE A 263 7.02 6.08 11.22
C ILE A 263 7.99 6.64 12.26
N LEU A 264 7.52 7.53 13.15
CA LEU A 264 8.33 8.16 14.18
C LEU A 264 8.81 7.14 15.23
N LEU A 265 7.93 6.25 15.68
CA LEU A 265 8.30 5.14 16.55
C LEU A 265 9.42 4.29 15.92
N TYR A 266 9.27 3.93 14.65
CA TYR A 266 10.28 3.14 13.95
C TYR A 266 11.61 3.90 13.81
N ARG A 267 11.55 5.20 13.52
CA ARG A 267 12.73 6.07 13.45
C ARG A 267 13.49 6.10 14.77
N GLU A 268 12.78 6.24 15.89
CA GLU A 268 13.37 6.44 17.22
C GLU A 268 13.83 5.14 17.87
N GLN A 269 13.01 4.10 17.77
CA GLN A 269 13.21 2.85 18.50
C GLN A 269 13.86 1.75 17.66
N GLY A 270 13.87 1.88 16.33
CA GLY A 270 14.41 0.86 15.43
C GLY A 270 15.94 0.89 15.34
N LYS A 271 16.55 -0.30 15.21
CA LYS A 271 18.02 -0.43 15.06
C LYS A 271 18.40 -0.43 13.58
N THR A 272 19.55 0.16 13.22
CA THR A 272 19.99 0.21 11.80
C THR A 272 19.98 -1.18 11.16
N GLY A 273 19.32 -1.30 10.01
CA GLY A 273 19.14 -2.57 9.28
C GLY A 273 17.94 -3.42 9.71
N GLU A 274 17.33 -3.11 10.86
CA GLU A 274 16.08 -3.72 11.35
C GLU A 274 14.89 -3.27 10.49
N ARG A 275 13.96 -4.17 10.19
CA ARG A 275 12.65 -3.86 9.60
C ARG A 275 11.64 -3.53 10.69
N PHE A 276 10.60 -2.78 10.37
CA PHE A 276 9.59 -2.39 11.36
C PHE A 276 8.95 -3.57 12.09
N ALA A 277 8.66 -4.67 11.39
CA ALA A 277 8.20 -5.93 11.99
C ALA A 277 9.13 -6.46 13.10
N GLN A 278 10.44 -6.35 12.91
CA GLN A 278 11.43 -6.80 13.88
C GLN A 278 11.51 -5.83 15.07
N THR A 279 11.40 -4.53 14.82
CA THR A 279 11.28 -3.50 15.86
C THR A 279 10.07 -3.78 16.74
N ILE A 280 8.88 -4.00 16.17
CA ILE A 280 7.66 -4.35 16.90
C ILE A 280 7.86 -5.63 17.72
N ASN A 281 8.39 -6.70 17.11
CA ASN A 281 8.60 -7.97 17.83
C ASN A 281 9.53 -7.83 19.02
N ARG A 282 10.54 -6.95 18.94
CA ARG A 282 11.48 -6.68 20.02
C ARG A 282 10.88 -5.83 21.14
N LEU A 283 10.04 -4.85 20.79
CA LEU A 283 9.36 -3.99 21.77
C LEU A 283 8.16 -4.69 22.42
N GLY A 284 7.56 -5.66 21.74
CA GLY A 284 6.29 -6.28 22.12
C GLY A 284 5.12 -5.49 21.54
N PHE A 285 4.16 -6.19 20.92
CA PHE A 285 3.03 -5.54 20.22
C PHE A 285 2.14 -4.71 21.17
N GLU A 286 1.98 -5.14 22.42
CA GLU A 286 1.18 -4.40 23.42
C GLU A 286 1.81 -3.07 23.85
N ASN A 287 3.10 -2.85 23.53
CA ASN A 287 3.86 -1.64 23.89
C ASN A 287 4.04 -0.67 22.71
N VAL A 288 3.40 -0.95 21.56
CA VAL A 288 3.56 -0.24 20.28
C VAL A 288 2.21 0.24 19.79
#